data_AF-A0A371KH95-F1
#
_entry.id   AF-A0A371KH95-F1
#
_cell.length_a   1.000
_cell.length_b   1.000
_cell.length_c   1.000
_cell.angle_alpha   90.00
_cell.angle_beta   90.00
_cell.angle_gamma   90.00
#
_symmetry.space_group_name_H-M   'P 1'
#
loop_
_entity.id
_entity.type
_entity.pdbx_description
1 polymer ?
#
loop_
_entity_poly.entity_id
_entity_poly.type
_entity_poly.pdbx_seq_one_letter_code
_entity_poly.pdbx_strand_id
1 'polypeptide(L)'
;MRRLDGRNGGGQPLRTALALSLVTGESFEMTNVRGNRSTPGLKAQHVACVSVAAAVSNAAVEGGEVGSSTLRFSPDRVRTDPVEVAVGTAGSATLVCETVLPAAVALDDPLSLTVTGGTDVRWSPPADYLRYVKRPLCSAFGVEFGVSVPRRGFYPAGGGRLSLRIEPAEPTPLALDRRADPDELRVYSAESGSLADAAVADRQVEGVRDALAEAGVELPVHAAVSSVESDSPGSVVVAVARGEDDERAGDGSESVVAGFDAYGERGTPAEAVGSRAAASFLDWLGGDAPVDRHMADQLLVWVALAGGRLRIPAVTDHVRTNLDVIRAFGYDVTLLAGDDGAGAVVESDGGR
;
A
#
# COMPACT_ATOMS: atom_id res chain seq x y z
N MET A 1 1.58 -15.73 23.27
CA MET A 1 1.83 -15.99 21.83
C MET A 1 0.51 -16.29 21.13
N ARG A 2 0.11 -15.47 20.16
CA ARG A 2 -1.09 -15.64 19.32
C ARG A 2 -0.90 -16.77 18.31
N ARG A 3 -1.97 -17.45 17.89
CA ARG A 3 -1.93 -18.48 16.83
C ARG A 3 -2.80 -18.04 15.66
N LEU A 4 -2.22 -18.04 14.46
CA LEU A 4 -2.85 -17.57 13.24
C LEU A 4 -2.81 -18.67 12.16
N ASP A 5 -3.85 -18.72 11.33
CA ASP A 5 -3.89 -19.59 10.14
C ASP A 5 -3.74 -18.73 8.87
N GLY A 6 -2.58 -18.81 8.23
CA GLY A 6 -2.24 -18.11 6.99
C GLY A 6 -2.72 -18.80 5.71
N ARG A 7 -3.58 -19.84 5.82
CA ARG A 7 -4.10 -20.61 4.68
C ARG A 7 -4.85 -19.73 3.70
N ASN A 8 -5.75 -18.91 4.23
CA ASN A 8 -6.60 -18.02 3.45
C ASN A 8 -5.88 -16.69 3.28
N GLY A 9 -5.54 -16.36 2.03
CA GLY A 9 -4.98 -15.06 1.68
C GLY A 9 -3.63 -15.14 0.97
N GLY A 10 -3.14 -13.96 0.57
CA GLY A 10 -1.79 -13.81 0.01
C GLY A 10 -0.74 -13.67 1.11
N GLY A 11 0.23 -12.79 0.88
CA GLY A 11 1.18 -12.38 1.91
C GLY A 11 0.68 -11.32 2.88
N GLN A 12 -0.53 -10.78 2.67
CA GLN A 12 -1.05 -9.67 3.49
C GLN A 12 -1.31 -10.06 4.95
N PRO A 13 -1.96 -11.20 5.28
CA PRO A 13 -2.17 -11.57 6.68
C PRO A 13 -0.87 -11.62 7.49
N LEU A 14 0.21 -12.10 6.87
CA LEU A 14 1.54 -12.10 7.46
C LEU A 14 2.05 -10.67 7.73
N ARG A 15 1.95 -9.76 6.76
CA ARG A 15 2.41 -8.37 6.94
C ARG A 15 1.62 -7.67 8.04
N THR A 16 0.31 -7.86 8.09
CA THR A 16 -0.53 -7.33 9.17
C THR A 16 -0.13 -7.92 10.52
N ALA A 17 0.10 -9.24 10.61
CA ALA A 17 0.51 -9.87 11.85
C ALA A 17 1.86 -9.36 12.34
N LEU A 18 2.83 -9.16 11.44
CA LEU A 18 4.12 -8.52 11.77
C LEU A 18 3.90 -7.08 12.27
N ALA A 19 3.13 -6.27 11.54
CA ALA A 19 2.83 -4.89 11.92
C ALA A 19 2.19 -4.79 13.31
N LEU A 20 1.14 -5.58 13.58
CA LEU A 20 0.44 -5.58 14.87
C LEU A 20 1.31 -6.19 15.98
N SER A 21 2.18 -7.16 15.67
CA SER A 21 3.15 -7.67 16.64
C SER A 21 4.16 -6.60 17.06
N LEU A 22 4.66 -5.80 16.11
CA LEU A 22 5.53 -4.65 16.40
C LEU A 22 4.83 -3.60 17.27
N VAL A 23 3.58 -3.25 16.92
CA VAL A 23 2.77 -2.28 17.66
C VAL A 23 2.53 -2.72 19.10
N THR A 24 2.26 -4.01 19.29
CA THR A 24 1.66 -4.51 20.55
C THR A 24 2.67 -5.21 21.46
N GLY A 25 3.86 -5.52 20.94
CA GLY A 25 4.85 -6.36 21.60
C GLY A 25 4.44 -7.84 21.73
N GLU A 26 3.30 -8.24 21.16
CA GLU A 26 2.79 -9.61 21.30
C GLU A 26 3.40 -10.55 20.26
N SER A 27 3.97 -11.66 20.71
CA SER A 27 4.47 -12.72 19.82
C SER A 27 3.33 -13.47 19.13
N PHE A 28 3.58 -13.98 17.92
CA PHE A 28 2.65 -14.86 17.21
C PHE A 28 3.32 -16.05 16.53
N GLU A 29 2.54 -17.10 16.29
CA GLU A 29 2.83 -18.20 15.39
C GLU A 29 1.78 -18.20 14.26
N MET A 30 2.24 -18.17 13.01
CA MET A 30 1.39 -18.32 11.84
C MET A 30 1.71 -19.63 11.12
N THR A 31 0.71 -20.50 10.98
CA THR A 31 0.81 -21.75 10.21
C THR A 31 0.20 -21.60 8.83
N ASN A 32 0.43 -22.55 7.92
CA ASN A 32 -0.11 -22.58 6.56
C ASN A 32 0.14 -21.29 5.76
N VAL A 33 1.27 -20.62 5.95
CA VAL A 33 1.57 -19.33 5.28
C VAL A 33 1.37 -19.47 3.77
N ARG A 34 0.44 -18.67 3.21
CA ARG A 34 0.06 -18.69 1.78
C ARG A 34 -0.45 -20.05 1.30
N GLY A 35 -1.09 -20.82 2.17
CA GLY A 35 -1.48 -22.21 1.93
C GLY A 35 -2.40 -22.43 0.71
N ASN A 36 -3.23 -21.46 0.34
CA ASN A 36 -4.13 -21.55 -0.81
C ASN A 36 -3.50 -21.07 -2.14
N ARG A 37 -2.22 -20.68 -2.16
CA ARG A 37 -1.55 -20.21 -3.37
C ARG A 37 -0.91 -21.37 -4.12
N SER A 38 -0.75 -21.23 -5.43
CA SER A 38 -0.08 -22.21 -6.29
C SER A 38 1.35 -22.55 -5.86
N THR A 39 2.03 -21.58 -5.23
CA THR A 39 3.31 -21.79 -4.54
C THR A 39 3.16 -21.32 -3.10
N PRO A 40 2.85 -22.22 -2.15
CA PRO A 40 2.73 -21.91 -0.72
C PRO A 40 4.05 -21.49 -0.08
N GLY A 41 3.96 -21.05 1.18
CA GLY A 41 5.11 -20.66 2.01
C GLY A 41 5.63 -19.25 1.75
N LEU A 42 6.63 -18.83 2.51
CA LEU A 42 7.29 -17.53 2.35
C LEU A 42 7.96 -17.42 0.97
N LYS A 43 7.93 -16.21 0.40
CA LYS A 43 8.70 -15.83 -0.80
C LYS A 43 9.75 -14.82 -0.37
N ALA A 44 10.71 -14.50 -1.25
CA ALA A 44 11.76 -13.51 -0.98
C ALA A 44 11.21 -12.20 -0.38
N GLN A 45 10.13 -11.64 -0.94
CA GLN A 45 9.50 -10.42 -0.38
C GLN A 45 8.94 -10.62 1.04
N HIS A 46 8.40 -11.80 1.36
CA HIS A 46 7.84 -12.09 2.68
C HIS A 46 8.97 -12.25 3.70
N VAL A 47 10.06 -12.94 3.30
CA VAL A 47 11.28 -13.00 4.11
C VAL A 47 11.82 -11.61 4.37
N ALA A 48 11.85 -10.73 3.37
CA ALA A 48 12.27 -9.34 3.56
C ALA A 48 11.36 -8.57 4.55
N CYS A 49 10.03 -8.81 4.52
CA CYS A 49 9.09 -8.26 5.51
C CYS A 49 9.41 -8.77 6.93
N VAL A 50 9.70 -10.06 7.08
CA VAL A 50 10.10 -10.65 8.37
C VAL A 50 11.44 -10.08 8.83
N SER A 51 12.43 -9.97 7.94
CA SER A 51 13.76 -9.45 8.24
C SER A 51 13.72 -7.99 8.69
N VAL A 52 12.95 -7.13 8.01
CA VAL A 52 12.83 -5.73 8.44
C VAL A 52 12.13 -5.62 9.79
N ALA A 53 11.06 -6.38 10.01
CA ALA A 53 10.35 -6.40 11.29
C ALA A 53 11.25 -6.90 12.42
N ALA A 54 12.05 -7.94 12.16
CA ALA A 54 13.01 -8.47 13.12
C ALA A 54 14.14 -7.48 13.43
N ALA A 55 14.66 -6.78 12.41
CA ALA A 55 15.70 -5.79 12.59
C ALA A 55 15.23 -4.60 13.45
N VAL A 56 14.03 -4.07 13.19
CA VAL A 56 13.50 -2.92 13.94
C VAL A 56 13.06 -3.26 15.36
N SER A 57 12.89 -4.55 15.71
CA SER A 57 12.42 -4.96 17.03
C SER A 57 13.31 -5.97 17.74
N ASN A 58 14.50 -6.26 17.19
CA ASN A 58 15.39 -7.32 17.69
C ASN A 58 14.66 -8.67 17.91
N ALA A 59 13.71 -9.00 17.03
CA ALA A 59 12.81 -10.13 17.26
C ALA A 59 13.54 -11.48 17.19
N ALA A 60 13.10 -12.43 18.03
CA ALA A 60 13.38 -13.84 17.81
C ALA A 60 12.45 -14.39 16.72
N VAL A 61 13.04 -15.06 15.72
CA VAL A 61 12.33 -15.58 14.55
C VAL A 61 12.66 -17.05 14.32
N GLU A 62 11.62 -17.88 14.15
CA GLU A 62 11.75 -19.27 13.68
C GLU A 62 10.93 -19.45 12.40
N GLY A 63 11.49 -20.07 11.36
CA GLY A 63 10.78 -20.28 10.09
C GLY A 63 10.70 -19.05 9.18
N GLY A 64 11.66 -18.12 9.32
CA GLY A 64 11.77 -16.88 8.54
C GLY A 64 12.40 -17.03 7.15
N GLU A 65 12.51 -18.25 6.63
CA GLU A 65 13.16 -18.57 5.36
C GLU A 65 12.19 -18.84 4.19
N VAL A 66 12.68 -18.68 2.95
CA VAL A 66 11.88 -18.91 1.74
C VAL A 66 11.35 -20.35 1.73
N GLY A 67 10.07 -20.51 1.40
CA GLY A 67 9.38 -21.79 1.38
C GLY A 67 8.80 -22.23 2.72
N SER A 68 9.15 -21.57 3.84
CA SER A 68 8.59 -21.91 5.14
C SER A 68 7.07 -21.71 5.16
N SER A 69 6.35 -22.71 5.69
CA SER A 69 4.89 -22.69 5.86
C SER A 69 4.47 -22.28 7.27
N THR A 70 5.42 -22.17 8.21
CA THR A 70 5.17 -21.79 9.60
C THR A 70 6.19 -20.76 10.04
N LEU A 71 5.72 -19.66 10.60
CA LEU A 71 6.57 -18.59 11.14
C LEU A 71 6.22 -18.37 12.61
N ARG A 72 7.24 -18.31 13.47
CA ARG A 72 7.12 -17.75 14.82
C ARG A 72 7.89 -16.45 14.89
N PHE A 73 7.28 -15.44 15.46
CA PHE A 73 7.85 -14.12 15.58
C PHE A 73 7.58 -13.58 16.98
N SER A 74 8.64 -13.20 17.68
CA SER A 74 8.59 -12.67 19.04
C SER A 74 9.41 -11.37 19.10
N PRO A 75 8.77 -10.19 19.01
CA PRO A 75 9.48 -8.91 19.01
C PRO A 75 9.93 -8.51 20.42
N ASP A 76 11.04 -7.78 20.52
CA ASP A 76 11.30 -6.88 21.64
C ASP A 76 10.72 -5.48 21.34
N ARG A 77 11.11 -4.47 22.13
CA ARG A 77 10.75 -3.06 21.88
C ARG A 77 11.28 -2.61 20.51
N VAL A 78 10.46 -1.86 19.78
CA VAL A 78 10.86 -1.22 18.52
C VAL A 78 12.00 -0.23 18.77
N ARG A 79 13.00 -0.26 17.90
CA ARG A 79 14.20 0.58 17.89
C ARG A 79 14.20 1.45 16.65
N THR A 80 14.96 2.54 16.72
CA THR A 80 14.99 3.61 15.71
C THR A 80 16.30 3.68 14.96
N ASP A 81 17.21 2.72 15.21
CA ASP A 81 18.43 2.55 14.43
C ASP A 81 18.10 2.42 12.93
N PRO A 82 18.83 3.09 12.02
CA PRO A 82 18.59 2.96 10.59
C PRO A 82 18.72 1.50 10.13
N VAL A 83 17.72 1.02 9.40
CA VAL A 83 17.69 -0.35 8.87
C VAL A 83 17.85 -0.34 7.36
N GLU A 84 18.67 -1.25 6.83
CA GLU A 84 18.74 -1.55 5.41
C GLU A 84 18.36 -3.00 5.14
N VAL A 85 17.43 -3.23 4.20
CA VAL A 85 17.00 -4.58 3.81
C VAL A 85 17.03 -4.73 2.30
N ALA A 86 17.60 -5.84 1.82
CA ALA A 86 17.51 -6.22 0.42
C ALA A 86 16.50 -7.35 0.24
N VAL A 87 15.57 -7.19 -0.70
CA VAL A 87 14.64 -8.26 -1.09
C VAL A 87 15.35 -9.36 -1.88
N GLY A 88 16.48 -9.04 -2.53
CA GLY A 88 17.31 -9.98 -3.29
C GLY A 88 16.71 -10.43 -4.63
N THR A 89 15.53 -9.90 -5.00
CA THR A 89 14.81 -10.15 -6.25
C THR A 89 14.02 -8.87 -6.64
N ALA A 90 13.25 -8.91 -7.73
CA ALA A 90 12.22 -7.91 -8.01
C ALA A 90 10.99 -7.99 -7.09
N GLY A 91 11.07 -8.65 -5.93
CA GLY A 91 10.00 -8.60 -4.93
C GLY A 91 9.77 -7.17 -4.43
N SER A 92 8.53 -6.85 -4.08
CA SER A 92 8.09 -5.49 -3.80
C SER A 92 8.77 -4.87 -2.57
N ALA A 93 9.49 -3.78 -2.79
CA ALA A 93 10.05 -2.93 -1.74
C ALA A 93 8.96 -2.11 -1.03
N THR A 94 7.92 -1.69 -1.75
CA THR A 94 6.78 -0.95 -1.19
C THR A 94 6.06 -1.77 -0.12
N LEU A 95 5.79 -3.06 -0.36
CA LEU A 95 5.18 -3.95 0.63
C LEU A 95 6.04 -4.19 1.87
N VAL A 96 7.37 -4.20 1.74
CA VAL A 96 8.30 -4.29 2.89
C VAL A 96 8.18 -3.02 3.74
N CYS A 97 8.20 -1.85 3.10
CA CYS A 97 8.00 -0.57 3.78
C CYS A 97 6.65 -0.46 4.46
N GLU A 98 5.57 -0.87 3.80
CA GLU A 98 4.23 -0.86 4.38
C GLU A 98 4.08 -1.79 5.59
N THR A 99 4.88 -2.87 5.67
CA THR A 99 4.83 -3.81 6.80
C THR A 99 5.22 -3.14 8.12
N VAL A 100 6.17 -2.21 8.08
CA VAL A 100 6.66 -1.53 9.29
C VAL A 100 5.95 -0.21 9.56
N LEU A 101 5.16 0.30 8.61
CA LEU A 101 4.52 1.61 8.76
C LEU A 101 3.65 1.72 10.02
N PRO A 102 2.81 0.72 10.40
CA PRO A 102 2.05 0.79 11.64
C PRO A 102 2.89 0.86 12.91
N ALA A 103 4.19 0.50 12.87
CA ALA A 103 5.08 0.66 14.01
C ALA A 103 5.25 2.12 14.44
N ALA A 104 4.83 3.11 13.61
CA ALA A 104 4.78 4.54 13.95
C ALA A 104 4.19 4.81 15.35
N VAL A 105 3.17 4.04 15.75
CA VAL A 105 2.48 4.19 17.05
C VAL A 105 3.30 3.69 18.25
N ALA A 106 4.39 2.95 17.99
CA ALA A 106 5.28 2.38 19.00
C ALA A 106 6.67 3.05 18.98
N LEU A 107 6.83 4.13 18.22
CA LEU A 107 8.07 4.90 18.14
C LEU A 107 8.07 6.06 19.13
N ASP A 108 9.22 6.33 19.74
CA ASP A 108 9.49 7.58 20.45
C ASP A 108 10.31 8.56 19.59
N ASP A 109 11.10 8.02 18.65
CA ASP A 109 11.95 8.76 17.72
C ASP A 109 11.71 8.29 16.27
N PRO A 110 12.07 9.10 15.26
CA PRO A 110 11.85 8.74 13.86
C PRO A 110 12.64 7.50 13.42
N LEU A 111 12.00 6.59 12.70
CA LEU A 111 12.61 5.38 12.15
C LEU A 111 12.95 5.57 10.66
N SER A 112 14.21 5.30 10.29
CA SER A 112 14.66 5.34 8.90
C SER A 112 14.92 3.93 8.36
N LEU A 113 14.37 3.65 7.18
CA LEU A 113 14.48 2.36 6.49
C LEU A 113 14.89 2.59 5.04
N THR A 114 15.84 1.81 4.54
CA THR A 114 16.11 1.69 3.10
C THR A 114 15.88 0.26 2.63
N VAL A 115 15.06 0.10 1.59
CA VAL A 115 14.77 -1.20 0.98
C VAL A 115 15.24 -1.21 -0.47
N THR A 116 15.98 -2.27 -0.82
CA THR A 116 16.38 -2.55 -2.20
C THR A 116 15.53 -3.69 -2.76
N GLY A 117 14.86 -3.49 -3.91
CA GLY A 117 13.95 -4.45 -4.51
C GLY A 117 13.21 -3.91 -5.72
N GLY A 118 12.00 -4.42 -6.00
CA GLY A 118 11.10 -3.86 -7.00
C GLY A 118 10.31 -2.68 -6.42
N THR A 119 10.41 -1.49 -7.03
CA THR A 119 9.62 -0.32 -6.63
C THR A 119 8.28 -0.26 -7.37
N ASP A 120 8.24 -0.83 -8.57
CA ASP A 120 7.10 -0.77 -9.49
C ASP A 120 6.92 -2.16 -10.12
N VAL A 121 6.33 -3.06 -9.34
CA VAL A 121 6.14 -4.47 -9.71
C VAL A 121 4.70 -4.91 -9.48
N ARG A 122 4.22 -5.83 -10.33
CA ARG A 122 2.82 -6.27 -10.29
C ARG A 122 2.43 -6.87 -8.94
N TRP A 123 1.14 -6.78 -8.64
CA TRP A 123 0.52 -7.31 -7.41
C TRP A 123 1.05 -6.66 -6.12
N SER A 124 1.57 -5.43 -6.23
CA SER A 124 1.91 -4.55 -5.12
C SER A 124 1.64 -3.11 -5.55
N PRO A 125 1.44 -2.16 -4.62
CA PRO A 125 1.33 -0.75 -4.96
C PRO A 125 2.65 -0.22 -5.54
N PRO A 126 2.61 0.63 -6.58
CA PRO A 126 3.82 1.28 -7.10
C PRO A 126 4.33 2.35 -6.13
N ALA A 127 5.59 2.73 -6.27
CA ALA A 127 6.23 3.63 -5.31
C ALA A 127 5.58 5.03 -5.28
N ASP A 128 5.02 5.49 -6.40
CA ASP A 128 4.30 6.77 -6.45
C ASP A 128 2.89 6.69 -5.84
N TYR A 129 2.28 5.50 -5.82
CA TYR A 129 1.04 5.31 -5.06
C TYR A 129 1.32 5.44 -3.55
N LEU A 130 2.44 4.89 -3.07
CA LEU A 130 2.86 5.08 -1.68
C LEU A 130 3.09 6.57 -1.34
N ARG A 131 3.70 7.33 -2.26
CA ARG A 131 4.01 8.77 -2.08
C ARG A 131 2.81 9.69 -2.14
N TYR A 132 1.94 9.48 -3.12
CA TYR A 132 0.92 10.46 -3.51
C TYR A 132 -0.50 9.99 -3.21
N VAL A 133 -0.70 8.76 -2.74
CA VAL A 133 -2.01 8.23 -2.36
C VAL A 133 -2.01 7.81 -0.90
N LYS A 134 -1.17 6.83 -0.55
CA LYS A 134 -1.14 6.28 0.81
C LYS A 134 -0.70 7.30 1.86
N ARG A 135 0.38 8.03 1.58
CA ARG A 135 0.92 9.01 2.53
C ARG A 135 -0.11 10.08 2.92
N PRO A 136 -0.76 10.80 1.99
CA PRO A 136 -1.82 11.75 2.34
C PRO A 136 -2.98 11.11 3.12
N LEU A 137 -3.41 9.90 2.76
CA LEU A 137 -4.49 9.22 3.48
C LEU A 137 -4.09 8.78 4.90
N CYS A 138 -2.84 8.40 5.12
CA CYS A 138 -2.30 8.15 6.46
C CYS A 138 -2.12 9.45 7.26
N SER A 139 -1.74 10.54 6.61
CA SER A 139 -1.65 11.89 7.22
C SER A 139 -3.00 12.33 7.79
N ALA A 140 -4.12 11.99 7.13
CA ALA A 140 -5.47 12.22 7.65
C ALA A 140 -5.79 11.46 8.96
N PHE A 141 -5.03 10.40 9.28
CA PHE A 141 -5.06 9.75 10.60
C PHE A 141 -4.03 10.33 11.58
N GLY A 142 -3.24 11.33 11.20
CA GLY A 142 -2.14 11.87 11.99
C GLY A 142 -0.82 11.08 11.87
N VAL A 143 -0.66 10.28 10.81
CA VAL A 143 0.52 9.45 10.58
C VAL A 143 1.39 10.03 9.47
N GLU A 144 2.51 10.63 9.86
CA GLU A 144 3.47 11.23 8.93
C GLU A 144 4.63 10.30 8.57
N PHE A 145 4.95 10.28 7.27
CA PHE A 145 6.15 9.60 6.78
C PHE A 145 6.65 10.19 5.47
N GLY A 146 7.98 10.15 5.28
CA GLY A 146 8.66 10.55 4.05
C GLY A 146 9.01 9.34 3.17
N VAL A 147 8.85 9.48 1.86
CA VAL A 147 9.18 8.44 0.87
C VAL A 147 10.07 8.99 -0.24
N SER A 148 11.29 8.48 -0.32
CA SER A 148 12.22 8.74 -1.42
C SER A 148 12.45 7.48 -2.24
N VAL A 149 12.61 7.63 -3.54
CA VAL A 149 12.84 6.54 -4.49
C VAL A 149 14.04 6.95 -5.35
N PRO A 150 15.27 6.87 -4.82
CA PRO A 150 16.45 7.31 -5.55
C PRO A 150 16.69 6.54 -6.85
N ARG A 151 16.16 5.31 -6.96
CA ARG A 151 16.30 4.45 -8.13
C ARG A 151 15.07 3.56 -8.28
N ARG A 152 14.56 3.41 -9.51
CA ARG A 152 13.40 2.56 -9.79
C ARG A 152 13.84 1.13 -10.06
N GLY A 153 13.03 0.17 -9.61
CA GLY A 153 13.25 -1.25 -9.81
C GLY A 153 12.05 -1.88 -10.47
N PHE A 154 12.20 -2.24 -11.74
CA PHE A 154 11.20 -2.97 -12.50
C PHE A 154 11.54 -4.46 -12.57
N TYR A 155 10.53 -5.31 -12.77
CA TYR A 155 10.75 -6.73 -13.05
C TYR A 155 11.47 -6.91 -14.42
N PRO A 156 12.39 -7.88 -14.59
CA PRO A 156 12.76 -8.94 -13.64
C PRO A 156 13.90 -8.63 -12.69
N ALA A 157 14.73 -7.62 -12.96
CA ALA A 157 15.93 -7.39 -12.16
C ALA A 157 15.61 -6.86 -10.75
N GLY A 158 14.60 -6.01 -10.63
CA GLY A 158 14.40 -5.20 -9.42
C GLY A 158 15.50 -4.15 -9.34
N GLY A 159 16.27 -4.15 -8.25
CA GLY A 159 17.41 -3.24 -8.08
C GLY A 159 17.03 -1.78 -7.79
N GLY A 160 15.75 -1.50 -7.60
CA GLY A 160 15.27 -0.20 -7.15
C GLY A 160 15.63 0.02 -5.68
N ARG A 161 15.74 1.28 -5.29
CA ARG A 161 16.04 1.72 -3.93
C ARG A 161 14.91 2.62 -3.46
N LEU A 162 14.31 2.30 -2.33
CA LEU A 162 13.26 3.08 -1.68
C LEU A 162 13.67 3.37 -0.24
N SER A 163 13.64 4.63 0.14
CA SER A 163 13.90 5.09 1.51
C SER A 163 12.61 5.59 2.13
N LEU A 164 12.30 5.09 3.31
CA LEU A 164 11.15 5.45 4.14
C LEU A 164 11.66 6.06 5.43
N ARG A 165 11.07 7.18 5.85
CA ARG A 165 11.28 7.76 7.18
C ARG A 165 9.92 7.91 7.86
N ILE A 166 9.71 7.19 8.96
CA ILE A 166 8.45 7.15 9.70
C ILE A 166 8.60 8.03 10.95
N GLU A 167 7.67 8.95 11.17
CA GLU A 167 7.62 9.73 12.41
C GLU A 167 6.84 8.98 13.50
N PRO A 168 7.16 9.19 14.78
CA PRO A 168 6.26 8.85 15.88
C PRO A 168 4.87 9.44 15.65
N ALA A 169 3.83 8.65 15.90
CA ALA A 169 2.45 9.08 15.66
C ALA A 169 1.51 8.62 16.78
N GLU A 170 0.55 9.47 17.10
CA GLU A 170 -0.64 9.13 17.89
C GLU A 170 -1.86 9.24 16.97
N PRO A 171 -2.23 8.15 16.27
CA PRO A 171 -3.28 8.25 15.26
C PRO A 171 -4.63 8.65 15.86
N THR A 172 -5.37 9.48 15.13
CA THR A 172 -6.70 9.94 15.55
C THR A 172 -7.82 9.29 14.74
N PRO A 173 -9.00 9.05 15.35
CA PRO A 173 -10.13 8.47 14.63
C PRO A 173 -10.53 9.31 13.41
N LEU A 174 -10.79 8.65 12.28
CA LEU A 174 -11.24 9.29 11.04
C LEU A 174 -12.51 8.62 10.51
N ALA A 175 -13.46 9.44 10.03
CA ALA A 175 -14.67 8.97 9.36
C ALA A 175 -14.60 9.24 7.84
N LEU A 176 -14.33 8.20 7.08
CA LEU A 176 -14.38 8.18 5.62
C LEU A 176 -15.66 7.45 5.21
N ASP A 177 -16.75 8.20 5.13
CA ASP A 177 -18.07 7.64 4.86
C ASP A 177 -18.45 7.67 3.39
N ARG A 178 -18.16 8.78 2.70
CA ARG A 178 -18.61 9.02 1.32
C ARG A 178 -17.48 9.53 0.48
N ARG A 179 -17.54 9.19 -0.80
CA ARG A 179 -16.64 9.73 -1.81
C ARG A 179 -16.78 11.25 -1.90
N ALA A 180 -15.66 11.95 -1.84
CA ALA A 180 -15.59 13.33 -2.29
C ALA A 180 -15.58 13.37 -3.83
N ASP A 181 -16.23 14.36 -4.42
CA ASP A 181 -16.14 14.56 -5.85
C ASP A 181 -14.78 15.17 -6.20
N PRO A 182 -14.02 14.56 -7.11
CA PRO A 182 -12.72 15.11 -7.48
C PRO A 182 -12.88 16.33 -8.39
N ASP A 183 -12.00 17.31 -8.23
CA ASP A 183 -11.90 18.53 -9.04
C ASP A 183 -10.70 18.48 -10.01
N GLU A 184 -9.72 17.62 -9.76
CA GLU A 184 -8.61 17.33 -10.67
C GLU A 184 -8.13 15.87 -10.62
N LEU A 185 -7.42 15.47 -11.68
CA LEU A 185 -6.65 14.24 -11.72
C LEU A 185 -5.16 14.55 -11.91
N ARG A 186 -4.33 14.19 -10.93
CA ARG A 186 -2.88 14.23 -11.06
C ARG A 186 -2.34 12.91 -11.57
N VAL A 187 -1.62 12.94 -12.68
CA VAL A 187 -1.07 11.74 -13.33
C VAL A 187 0.44 11.75 -13.23
N TYR A 188 0.99 10.80 -12.49
CA TYR A 188 2.42 10.54 -12.41
C TYR A 188 2.74 9.35 -13.32
N SER A 189 3.51 9.60 -14.38
CA SER A 189 3.95 8.54 -15.27
C SER A 189 5.48 8.46 -15.30
N ALA A 190 5.99 7.25 -15.15
CA ALA A 190 7.42 6.98 -15.13
C ALA A 190 7.76 5.86 -16.10
N GLU A 191 8.88 6.01 -16.79
CA GLU A 191 9.45 5.00 -17.69
C GLU A 191 10.95 4.86 -17.41
N SER A 192 11.49 3.66 -17.60
CA SER A 192 12.94 3.46 -17.62
C SER A 192 13.57 4.27 -18.77
N GLY A 193 14.78 4.80 -18.59
CA GLY A 193 15.48 5.56 -19.63
C GLY A 193 15.64 4.84 -20.97
N SER A 194 15.65 3.51 -20.99
CA SER A 194 15.67 2.70 -22.22
C SER A 194 14.37 2.74 -23.05
N LEU A 195 13.30 3.35 -22.53
CA LEU A 195 12.01 3.54 -23.20
C LEU A 195 11.74 5.00 -23.59
N ALA A 196 12.63 5.93 -23.21
CA ALA A 196 12.38 7.36 -23.34
C ALA A 196 12.24 7.84 -24.79
N ASP A 197 13.01 7.28 -25.72
CA ASP A 197 12.90 7.60 -27.15
C ASP A 197 11.51 7.27 -27.73
N ALA A 198 10.78 6.34 -27.11
CA ALA A 198 9.43 5.96 -27.52
C ALA A 198 8.33 6.76 -26.80
N ALA A 199 8.71 7.73 -25.94
CA ALA A 199 7.82 8.57 -25.15
C ALA A 199 6.72 7.77 -24.45
N VAL A 200 7.09 6.64 -23.84
CA VAL A 200 6.12 5.70 -23.24
C VAL A 200 5.34 6.38 -22.12
N ALA A 201 6.00 7.17 -21.28
CA ALA A 201 5.35 7.85 -20.17
C ALA A 201 4.38 8.96 -20.64
N ASP A 202 4.74 9.77 -21.65
CA ASP A 202 3.82 10.75 -22.23
C ASP A 202 2.59 10.07 -22.84
N ARG A 203 2.78 9.00 -23.60
CA ARG A 203 1.69 8.23 -24.23
C ARG A 203 0.79 7.55 -23.20
N GLN A 204 1.31 7.17 -22.03
CA GLN A 204 0.48 6.73 -20.91
C GLN A 204 -0.44 7.85 -20.42
N VAL A 205 0.05 9.09 -20.34
CA VAL A 205 -0.78 10.25 -19.97
C VAL A 205 -1.84 10.52 -21.04
N GLU A 206 -1.50 10.42 -22.33
CA GLU A 206 -2.45 10.54 -23.44
C GLU A 206 -3.57 9.50 -23.30
N GLY A 207 -3.22 8.23 -23.04
CA GLY A 207 -4.20 7.17 -22.81
C GLY A 207 -5.14 7.41 -21.63
N VAL A 208 -4.70 8.14 -20.59
CA VAL A 208 -5.59 8.59 -19.51
C VAL A 208 -6.55 9.67 -20.01
N ARG A 209 -6.04 10.70 -20.72
CA ARG A 209 -6.86 11.81 -21.24
C ARG A 209 -7.90 11.32 -22.23
N ASP A 210 -7.52 10.45 -23.15
CA ASP A 210 -8.41 9.90 -24.17
C ASP A 210 -9.55 9.10 -23.52
N ALA A 211 -9.24 8.27 -22.53
CA ALA A 211 -10.25 7.48 -21.82
C ALA A 211 -11.25 8.37 -21.05
N LEU A 212 -10.82 9.48 -20.45
CA LEU A 212 -11.72 10.44 -19.81
C LEU A 212 -12.62 11.15 -20.84
N ALA A 213 -12.04 11.57 -21.97
CA ALA A 213 -12.77 12.22 -23.04
C ALA A 213 -13.83 11.29 -23.66
N GLU A 214 -13.47 10.02 -23.90
CA GLU A 214 -14.39 8.98 -24.39
C GLU A 214 -15.55 8.71 -23.42
N ALA A 215 -15.28 8.78 -22.11
CA ALA A 215 -16.29 8.65 -21.07
C ALA A 215 -17.13 9.91 -20.84
N GLY A 216 -16.81 11.03 -21.51
CA GLY A 216 -17.49 12.32 -21.31
C GLY A 216 -17.23 12.96 -19.95
N VAL A 217 -16.11 12.64 -19.30
CA VAL A 217 -15.72 13.20 -18.01
C VAL A 217 -14.84 14.43 -18.22
N GLU A 218 -15.37 15.60 -17.90
CA GLU A 218 -14.64 16.87 -17.96
C GLU A 218 -13.93 17.14 -16.63
N LEU A 219 -12.72 16.58 -16.48
CA LEU A 219 -11.88 16.76 -15.30
C LEU A 219 -10.47 17.25 -15.72
N PRO A 220 -9.94 18.34 -15.14
CA PRO A 220 -8.56 18.78 -15.36
C PRO A 220 -7.54 17.66 -15.10
N VAL A 221 -6.64 17.44 -16.06
CA VAL A 221 -5.54 16.45 -15.94
C VAL A 221 -4.20 17.16 -15.90
N HIS A 222 -3.56 17.13 -14.72
CA HIS A 222 -2.20 17.61 -14.51
C HIS A 222 -1.23 16.45 -14.49
N ALA A 223 -0.21 16.48 -15.35
CA ALA A 223 0.69 15.34 -15.52
C ALA A 223 2.14 15.67 -15.18
N ALA A 224 2.83 14.72 -14.55
CA ALA A 224 4.26 14.72 -14.33
C ALA A 224 4.84 13.44 -14.95
N VAL A 225 5.67 13.62 -15.97
CA VAL A 225 6.35 12.54 -16.70
C VAL A 225 7.82 12.48 -16.27
N SER A 226 8.37 11.28 -16.12
CA SER A 226 9.77 11.09 -15.76
C SER A 226 10.41 9.88 -16.44
N SER A 227 11.60 10.07 -16.99
CA SER A 227 12.48 8.99 -17.41
C SER A 227 13.49 8.70 -16.30
N VAL A 228 13.59 7.44 -15.88
CA VAL A 228 14.27 7.04 -14.64
C VAL A 228 15.35 6.00 -14.88
N GLU A 229 16.37 5.99 -14.01
CA GLU A 229 17.38 4.93 -14.02
C GLU A 229 16.80 3.62 -13.46
N SER A 230 17.06 2.52 -14.18
CA SER A 230 16.70 1.16 -13.76
C SER A 230 17.50 0.09 -14.53
N ASP A 231 17.61 -1.11 -13.96
CA ASP A 231 18.28 -2.27 -14.57
C ASP A 231 17.37 -3.07 -15.52
N SER A 232 16.08 -2.74 -15.58
CA SER A 232 15.11 -3.40 -16.46
C SER A 232 14.24 -2.36 -17.17
N PRO A 233 13.90 -2.58 -18.45
CA PRO A 233 12.87 -1.80 -19.11
C PRO A 233 11.55 -1.94 -18.35
N GLY A 234 10.89 -0.82 -18.09
CA GLY A 234 9.61 -0.81 -17.41
C GLY A 234 8.97 0.56 -17.41
N SER A 235 7.67 0.60 -17.24
CA SER A 235 6.92 1.84 -17.07
C SER A 235 5.74 1.62 -16.12
N VAL A 236 5.24 2.71 -15.56
CA VAL A 236 4.14 2.72 -14.61
C VAL A 236 3.43 4.07 -14.71
N VAL A 237 2.11 4.05 -14.56
CA VAL A 237 1.28 5.25 -14.43
C VAL A 237 0.48 5.15 -13.15
N VAL A 238 0.41 6.26 -12.41
CA VAL A 238 -0.41 6.44 -11.21
C VAL A 238 -1.24 7.70 -11.40
N ALA A 239 -2.55 7.55 -11.48
CA ALA A 239 -3.53 8.62 -11.47
C ALA A 239 -4.06 8.81 -10.05
N VAL A 240 -4.08 10.06 -9.58
CA VAL A 240 -4.48 10.44 -8.22
C VAL A 240 -5.63 11.41 -8.33
N ALA A 241 -6.80 11.00 -7.87
CA ALA A 241 -7.98 11.85 -7.77
C ALA A 241 -7.83 12.76 -6.56
N ARG A 242 -8.02 14.06 -6.79
CA ARG A 242 -7.98 15.11 -5.76
C ARG A 242 -9.29 15.87 -5.78
N GLY A 243 -9.72 16.35 -4.61
CA GLY A 243 -10.89 17.22 -4.46
C GLY A 243 -10.46 18.62 -4.01
N GLU A 244 -11.41 19.53 -3.88
CA GLU A 244 -11.15 20.85 -3.28
C GLU A 244 -10.53 20.67 -1.88
N ASP A 245 -9.65 21.60 -1.49
CA ASP A 245 -8.99 21.66 -0.18
C ASP A 245 -10.03 21.43 0.93
N ASP A 246 -10.11 20.20 1.44
CA ASP A 246 -11.01 19.87 2.53
C ASP A 246 -10.49 20.64 3.75
N GLU A 247 -11.33 21.47 4.39
CA GLU A 247 -10.96 22.20 5.61
C GLU A 247 -10.43 21.27 6.73
N ARG A 248 -10.63 19.94 6.57
CA ARG A 248 -10.02 18.86 7.34
C ARG A 248 -8.49 18.82 7.32
N ALA A 249 -7.84 19.37 6.28
CA ALA A 249 -6.39 19.33 6.14
C ALA A 249 -5.69 20.23 7.17
N GLY A 250 -6.22 21.41 7.51
CA GLY A 250 -5.74 22.29 8.59
C GLY A 250 -4.26 22.77 8.54
N ASP A 251 -3.41 22.15 7.73
CA ASP A 251 -1.95 22.26 7.72
C ASP A 251 -1.36 22.47 6.30
N GLY A 252 -2.22 22.52 5.27
CA GLY A 252 -1.81 22.60 3.86
C GLY A 252 -1.51 21.25 3.20
N SER A 253 -1.95 20.13 3.80
CA SER A 253 -1.89 18.80 3.19
C SER A 253 -2.85 18.67 1.99
N GLU A 254 -2.38 17.95 0.98
CA GLU A 254 -3.09 17.76 -0.29
C GLU A 254 -4.34 16.87 -0.07
N SER A 255 -5.52 17.35 -0.49
CA SER A 255 -6.84 16.69 -0.46
C SER A 255 -6.93 15.48 -1.41
N VAL A 256 -6.11 14.46 -1.16
CA VAL A 256 -6.12 13.22 -1.95
C VAL A 256 -7.31 12.36 -1.56
N VAL A 257 -8.06 11.93 -2.59
CA VAL A 257 -9.26 11.11 -2.42
C VAL A 257 -8.94 9.64 -2.70
N ALA A 258 -8.37 9.33 -3.87
CA ALA A 258 -8.14 7.95 -4.31
C ALA A 258 -7.01 7.83 -5.34
N GLY A 259 -6.46 6.62 -5.49
CA GLY A 259 -5.38 6.34 -6.43
C GLY A 259 -5.68 5.17 -7.37
N PHE A 260 -5.15 5.24 -8.59
CA PHE A 260 -5.34 4.24 -9.64
C PHE A 260 -4.06 4.05 -10.41
N ASP A 261 -3.63 2.81 -10.62
CA ASP A 261 -2.36 2.53 -11.28
C ASP A 261 -2.45 1.47 -12.36
N ALA A 262 -1.47 1.49 -13.25
CA ALA A 262 -1.24 0.44 -14.22
C ALA A 262 0.26 0.31 -14.55
N TYR A 263 0.67 -0.91 -14.87
CA TYR A 263 2.06 -1.24 -15.22
C TYR A 263 2.21 -1.45 -16.72
N GLY A 264 3.35 -0.99 -17.25
CA GLY A 264 3.82 -1.34 -18.59
C GLY A 264 4.03 -2.84 -18.73
N GLU A 265 3.62 -3.38 -19.88
CA GLU A 265 3.78 -4.80 -20.21
C GLU A 265 4.31 -4.95 -21.62
N ARG A 266 5.18 -5.94 -21.85
CA ARG A 266 5.69 -6.25 -23.20
C ARG A 266 4.51 -6.52 -24.14
N GLY A 267 4.49 -5.81 -25.25
CA GLY A 267 3.46 -5.94 -26.28
C GLY A 267 2.15 -5.18 -26.00
N THR A 268 2.03 -4.49 -24.86
CA THR A 268 0.90 -3.59 -24.59
C THR A 268 1.28 -2.16 -25.00
N PRO A 269 0.46 -1.46 -25.82
CA PRO A 269 0.66 -0.05 -26.13
C PRO A 269 0.65 0.83 -24.87
N ALA A 270 1.42 1.91 -24.88
CA ALA A 270 1.55 2.82 -23.73
C ALA A 270 0.21 3.48 -23.37
N GLU A 271 -0.54 3.92 -24.38
CA GLU A 271 -1.88 4.51 -24.24
C GLU A 271 -2.82 3.52 -23.54
N ALA A 272 -2.81 2.25 -23.96
CA ALA A 272 -3.64 1.22 -23.33
C ALA A 272 -3.28 0.98 -21.86
N VAL A 273 -2.04 1.23 -21.43
CA VAL A 273 -1.67 1.20 -20.01
C VAL A 273 -2.28 2.39 -19.28
N GLY A 274 -2.20 3.59 -19.86
CA GLY A 274 -2.90 4.78 -19.38
C GLY A 274 -4.40 4.58 -19.22
N SER A 275 -5.06 4.09 -20.26
CA SER A 275 -6.50 3.84 -20.27
C SER A 275 -6.94 2.83 -19.22
N ARG A 276 -6.08 1.87 -18.80
CA ARG A 276 -6.40 0.94 -17.70
C ARG A 276 -6.45 1.63 -16.34
N ALA A 277 -5.54 2.57 -16.08
CA ALA A 277 -5.57 3.37 -14.86
C ALA A 277 -6.81 4.27 -14.85
N ALA A 278 -7.11 4.93 -15.98
CA ALA A 278 -8.32 5.73 -16.14
C ALA A 278 -9.62 4.91 -16.01
N ALA A 279 -9.67 3.70 -16.56
CA ALA A 279 -10.82 2.81 -16.40
C ALA A 279 -11.08 2.45 -14.94
N SER A 280 -10.04 2.25 -14.14
CA SER A 280 -10.18 2.00 -12.70
C SER A 280 -10.68 3.23 -11.95
N PHE A 281 -10.26 4.42 -12.36
CA PHE A 281 -10.78 5.69 -11.85
C PHE A 281 -12.26 5.87 -12.20
N LEU A 282 -12.64 5.63 -13.45
CA LEU A 282 -14.02 5.74 -13.94
C LEU A 282 -14.96 4.74 -13.24
N ASP A 283 -14.50 3.52 -12.98
CA ASP A 283 -15.24 2.52 -12.19
C ASP A 283 -15.50 3.03 -10.76
N TRP A 284 -14.47 3.60 -10.12
CA TRP A 284 -14.59 4.20 -8.79
C TRP A 284 -15.51 5.44 -8.78
N LEU A 285 -15.50 6.26 -9.83
CA LEU A 285 -16.45 7.37 -10.00
C LEU A 285 -17.92 6.89 -10.11
N GLY A 286 -18.16 5.62 -10.40
CA GLY A 286 -19.50 5.03 -10.36
C GLY A 286 -19.98 4.68 -8.95
N GLY A 287 -19.11 4.66 -7.93
CA GLY A 287 -19.41 4.23 -6.57
C GLY A 287 -19.28 5.34 -5.51
N ASP A 288 -19.75 5.07 -4.29
CA ASP A 288 -19.75 6.05 -3.17
C ASP A 288 -18.63 5.80 -2.14
N ALA A 289 -17.69 4.90 -2.44
CA ALA A 289 -16.58 4.62 -1.53
C ALA A 289 -15.53 5.74 -1.57
N PRO A 290 -15.12 6.30 -0.43
CA PRO A 290 -14.11 7.37 -0.36
C PRO A 290 -12.71 6.96 -0.79
N VAL A 291 -12.44 5.65 -0.85
CA VAL A 291 -11.13 5.11 -1.18
C VAL A 291 -11.23 4.11 -2.32
N ASP A 292 -10.14 3.94 -3.05
CA ASP A 292 -10.06 2.89 -4.07
C ASP A 292 -10.01 1.48 -3.45
N ARG A 293 -10.24 0.47 -4.29
CA ARG A 293 -10.30 -0.94 -3.87
C ARG A 293 -9.03 -1.48 -3.21
N HIS A 294 -7.86 -0.91 -3.52
CA HIS A 294 -6.58 -1.35 -2.98
C HIS A 294 -6.25 -0.64 -1.68
N MET A 295 -6.64 0.64 -1.55
CA MET A 295 -6.52 1.36 -0.28
C MET A 295 -7.48 0.82 0.79
N ALA A 296 -8.65 0.32 0.38
CA ALA A 296 -9.68 -0.22 1.26
C ALA A 296 -9.15 -1.24 2.28
N ASP A 297 -8.32 -2.20 1.85
CA ASP A 297 -7.73 -3.19 2.76
C ASP A 297 -6.51 -2.68 3.53
N GLN A 298 -5.84 -1.66 3.02
CA GLN A 298 -4.64 -1.08 3.64
C GLN A 298 -4.97 -0.17 4.83
N LEU A 299 -6.11 0.53 4.81
CA LEU A 299 -6.54 1.40 5.91
C LEU A 299 -7.15 0.67 7.10
N LEU A 300 -7.49 -0.62 6.97
CA LEU A 300 -8.13 -1.38 8.05
C LEU A 300 -7.28 -1.42 9.33
N VAL A 301 -5.95 -1.44 9.19
CA VAL A 301 -5.05 -1.39 10.35
C VAL A 301 -5.15 -0.04 11.07
N TRP A 302 -5.30 1.06 10.33
CA TRP A 302 -5.43 2.39 10.93
C TRP A 302 -6.79 2.60 11.56
N VAL A 303 -7.87 2.10 10.96
CA VAL A 303 -9.20 2.09 11.59
C VAL A 303 -9.16 1.30 12.90
N ALA A 304 -8.45 0.16 12.94
CA ALA A 304 -8.31 -0.62 14.18
C ALA A 304 -7.48 0.10 15.26
N LEU A 305 -6.37 0.73 14.87
CA LEU A 305 -5.45 1.39 15.80
C LEU A 305 -6.03 2.71 16.33
N ALA A 306 -6.54 3.54 15.42
CA ALA A 306 -6.99 4.90 15.69
C ALA A 306 -8.47 4.97 16.07
N GLY A 307 -9.28 4.00 15.63
CA GLY A 307 -10.73 4.10 15.63
C GLY A 307 -11.27 4.83 14.39
N GLY A 308 -12.59 4.94 14.31
CA GLY A 308 -13.29 5.63 13.23
C GLY A 308 -14.07 4.69 12.31
N ARG A 309 -14.35 5.17 11.10
CA ARG A 309 -15.27 4.53 10.16
C ARG A 309 -14.75 4.65 8.73
N LEU A 310 -14.82 3.55 7.98
CA LEU A 310 -14.36 3.49 6.59
C LEU A 310 -15.38 2.74 5.75
N ARG A 311 -15.99 3.44 4.79
CA ARG A 311 -16.72 2.81 3.69
C ARG A 311 -15.70 2.24 2.69
N ILE A 312 -15.88 0.97 2.35
CA ILE A 312 -15.07 0.25 1.36
C ILE A 312 -15.94 -0.16 0.16
N PRO A 313 -15.37 -0.20 -1.07
CA PRO A 313 -16.15 -0.49 -2.27
C PRO A 313 -16.66 -1.94 -2.30
N ALA A 314 -15.95 -2.89 -1.71
CA ALA A 314 -16.37 -4.29 -1.62
C ALA A 314 -15.65 -5.05 -0.50
N VAL A 315 -16.31 -6.08 0.04
CA VAL A 315 -15.70 -7.03 0.97
C VAL A 315 -14.93 -8.10 0.19
N THR A 316 -13.64 -7.87 -0.02
CA THR A 316 -12.73 -8.82 -0.68
C THR A 316 -12.19 -9.86 0.30
N ASP A 317 -11.55 -10.91 -0.22
CA ASP A 317 -10.85 -11.89 0.64
C ASP A 317 -9.67 -11.26 1.39
N HIS A 318 -9.05 -10.22 0.83
CA HIS A 318 -8.02 -9.44 1.50
C HIS A 318 -8.60 -8.70 2.71
N VAL A 319 -9.77 -8.07 2.56
CA VAL A 319 -10.49 -7.43 3.68
C VAL A 319 -10.81 -8.46 4.77
N ARG A 320 -11.44 -9.59 4.41
CA ARG A 320 -11.83 -10.62 5.39
C ARG A 320 -10.64 -11.15 6.19
N THR A 321 -9.60 -11.57 5.48
CA THR A 321 -8.42 -12.18 6.12
C THR A 321 -7.61 -11.16 6.93
N ASN A 322 -7.60 -9.89 6.52
CA ASN A 322 -6.97 -8.83 7.28
C ASN A 322 -7.73 -8.54 8.59
N LEU A 323 -9.07 -8.46 8.55
CA LEU A 323 -9.91 -8.31 9.74
C LEU A 323 -9.76 -9.48 10.72
N ASP A 324 -9.64 -10.71 10.22
CA ASP A 324 -9.40 -11.89 11.08
C ASP A 324 -8.09 -11.77 11.86
N VAL A 325 -7.02 -11.30 11.22
CA VAL A 325 -5.73 -11.06 11.90
C VAL A 325 -5.86 -9.90 12.90
N ILE A 326 -6.47 -8.79 12.50
CA ILE A 326 -6.68 -7.63 13.38
C ILE A 326 -7.41 -8.03 14.67
N ARG A 327 -8.52 -8.77 14.53
CA ARG A 327 -9.30 -9.30 15.67
C ARG A 327 -8.51 -10.30 16.50
N ALA A 328 -7.67 -11.13 15.89
CA ALA A 328 -6.81 -12.06 16.63
C ALA A 328 -5.79 -11.36 17.54
N PHE A 329 -5.39 -10.13 17.19
CA PHE A 329 -4.60 -9.25 18.04
C PHE A 329 -5.45 -8.41 19.01
N GLY A 330 -6.76 -8.69 19.16
CA GLY A 330 -7.61 -8.11 20.18
C GLY A 330 -8.20 -6.73 19.86
N TYR A 331 -8.07 -6.24 18.63
CA TYR A 331 -8.74 -5.02 18.21
C TYR A 331 -10.19 -5.32 17.82
N ASP A 332 -11.13 -4.54 18.38
CA ASP A 332 -12.54 -4.68 18.05
C ASP A 332 -12.85 -3.88 16.78
N VAL A 333 -13.08 -4.62 15.68
CA VAL A 333 -13.39 -4.04 14.38
C VAL A 333 -14.62 -4.74 13.82
N THR A 334 -15.66 -3.95 13.56
CA THR A 334 -16.94 -4.41 13.06
C THR A 334 -17.04 -4.18 11.56
N LEU A 335 -17.55 -5.19 10.85
CA LEU A 335 -17.88 -5.08 9.43
C LEU A 335 -19.40 -5.06 9.30
N LEU A 336 -19.92 -3.91 8.90
CA LEU A 336 -21.33 -3.71 8.60
C LEU A 336 -21.55 -3.90 7.10
N ALA A 337 -22.46 -4.80 6.73
CA ALA A 337 -22.88 -4.94 5.34
C ALA A 337 -23.61 -3.67 4.89
N GLY A 338 -23.30 -3.16 3.69
CA GLY A 338 -24.08 -2.10 3.08
C GLY A 338 -25.40 -2.62 2.56
N ASP A 339 -26.44 -1.80 2.63
CA ASP A 339 -27.70 -2.06 1.93
C ASP A 339 -27.48 -1.95 0.40
N ASP A 340 -28.14 -2.81 -0.37
CA ASP A 340 -28.33 -2.71 -1.82
C ASP A 340 -27.10 -2.35 -2.68
N GLY A 341 -25.99 -3.05 -2.49
CA GLY A 341 -24.82 -2.96 -3.39
C GLY A 341 -23.91 -1.74 -3.19
N ALA A 342 -24.14 -0.93 -2.15
CA ALA A 342 -23.38 0.29 -1.83
C ALA A 342 -22.04 0.04 -1.09
N GLY A 343 -21.41 -1.13 -1.28
CA GLY A 343 -20.18 -1.53 -0.59
C GLY A 343 -20.41 -2.03 0.83
N ALA A 344 -19.43 -1.83 1.72
CA ALA A 344 -19.52 -2.19 3.13
C ALA A 344 -18.84 -1.14 4.00
N VAL A 345 -19.11 -1.16 5.30
CA VAL A 345 -18.52 -0.22 6.25
C VAL A 345 -17.74 -0.99 7.30
N VAL A 346 -16.53 -0.53 7.56
CA VAL A 346 -15.69 -1.01 8.67
C VAL A 346 -15.63 0.08 9.73
N GLU A 347 -15.85 -0.27 10.99
CA GLU A 347 -15.80 0.66 12.10
C GLU A 347 -15.10 0.06 13.34
N SER A 348 -14.52 0.93 14.15
CA SER A 348 -13.87 0.59 15.42
C SER A 348 -13.90 1.79 16.36
N ASP A 349 -14.01 1.55 17.66
CA ASP A 349 -13.83 2.60 18.67
C ASP A 349 -12.34 2.95 18.88
N GLY A 350 -11.43 2.19 18.26
CA GLY A 350 -9.99 2.33 18.38
C GLY A 350 -9.44 1.67 19.65
N GLY A 351 -8.14 1.40 19.65
CA GLY A 351 -7.49 0.72 20.77
C GLY A 351 -7.95 -0.73 20.99
N ARG A 352 -7.57 -1.30 22.13
CA ARG A 352 -7.82 -2.69 22.53
C ARG A 352 -8.66 -2.76 23.80
#